data_AF-A0A150WHR2-F1
#
_entry.id   AF-A0A150WHR2-F1
#
_cell.length_a   1.000
_cell.length_b   1.000
_cell.length_c   1.000
_cell.angle_alpha   90.00
_cell.angle_beta   90.00
_cell.angle_gamma   90.00
#
_symmetry.space_group_name_H-M   'P 1'
#
loop_
_entity.id
_entity.type
_entity.pdbx_description
1 polymer ?
#
loop_
_entity_poly.entity_id
_entity_poly.type
_entity_poly.pdbx_seq_one_letter_code
_entity_poly.pdbx_strand_id
1 'polypeptide(L)'
;MLKAFLGFMLIASGIQTAQAACEIPVRAKSYEKFQQGTYYDVLSVPKSSLADLSTSSQFNYAAHFKRKVQERTKTDFKYLLERQKPFFKKFPKETERFNKALAKKVGRPRQVSCLENFLLDNHLRTFSSETEFSAYVLTRFDSDQATVVIYTQLKNGTVADTPVMNLVEGYRKQGWNVESHIHNHPFFFKNPYGDIAGTILPSSADLDTYKHQGATLKIRSAIVTNGFETFVLYRNEFDRL
;
A
#
# COMPACT_ATOMS: atom_id res chain seq x y z
N MET A 1 -12.99 25.26 -69.45
CA MET A 1 -13.51 25.44 -68.07
C MET A 1 -13.39 24.10 -67.36
N LEU A 2 -12.38 23.89 -66.52
CA LEU A 2 -12.20 22.66 -65.73
C LEU A 2 -12.15 23.06 -64.25
N LYS A 3 -13.14 22.62 -63.46
CA LYS A 3 -13.18 22.81 -62.00
C LYS A 3 -12.48 21.65 -61.32
N ALA A 4 -11.43 21.93 -60.55
CA ALA A 4 -10.77 20.98 -59.67
C ALA A 4 -11.45 20.98 -58.29
N PHE A 5 -11.84 19.79 -57.82
CA PHE A 5 -12.28 19.52 -56.45
C PHE A 5 -11.08 18.95 -55.69
N LEU A 6 -10.57 19.67 -54.68
CA LEU A 6 -9.62 19.13 -53.70
C LEU A 6 -10.38 18.76 -52.43
N GLY A 7 -10.52 17.47 -52.17
CA GLY A 7 -10.95 16.94 -50.89
C GLY A 7 -9.76 16.79 -49.95
N PHE A 8 -9.78 17.47 -48.82
CA PHE A 8 -8.88 17.23 -47.70
C PHE A 8 -9.48 16.14 -46.81
N MET A 9 -8.82 14.99 -46.72
CA MET A 9 -9.16 13.91 -45.80
C MET A 9 -8.19 14.00 -44.61
N LEU A 10 -8.69 14.48 -43.46
CA LEU A 10 -7.96 14.45 -42.19
C LEU A 10 -8.09 13.05 -41.58
N ILE A 11 -7.00 12.29 -41.55
CA ILE A 11 -6.91 11.03 -40.80
C ILE A 11 -6.48 11.37 -39.37
N ALA A 12 -7.44 11.37 -38.44
CA ALA A 12 -7.16 11.44 -37.01
C ALA A 12 -6.83 10.03 -36.49
N SER A 13 -5.55 9.70 -36.40
CA SER A 13 -5.08 8.46 -35.75
C SER A 13 -5.03 8.66 -34.24
N GLY A 14 -6.15 8.43 -33.56
CA GLY A 14 -6.19 8.31 -32.10
C GLY A 14 -5.67 6.95 -31.66
N ILE A 15 -4.45 6.88 -31.13
CA ILE A 15 -3.95 5.69 -30.43
C ILE A 15 -4.66 5.64 -29.07
N GLN A 16 -5.74 4.87 -28.98
CA GLN A 16 -6.28 4.44 -27.68
C GLN A 16 -5.30 3.43 -27.09
N THR A 17 -4.41 3.89 -26.19
CA THR A 17 -3.67 2.99 -25.31
C THR A 17 -4.68 2.33 -24.38
N ALA A 18 -4.96 1.05 -24.60
CA ALA A 18 -5.76 0.26 -23.68
C ALA A 18 -5.11 0.33 -22.29
N GLN A 19 -5.73 1.05 -21.35
CA GLN A 19 -5.37 0.96 -19.95
C GLN A 19 -5.69 -0.47 -19.51
N ALA A 20 -4.66 -1.27 -19.25
CA ALA A 20 -4.84 -2.62 -18.75
C ALA A 20 -5.63 -2.54 -17.43
N ALA A 21 -6.80 -3.17 -17.42
CA ALA A 21 -7.63 -3.25 -16.22
C ALA A 21 -6.87 -4.06 -15.17
N CYS A 22 -6.87 -3.55 -13.95
CA CYS A 22 -6.29 -4.22 -12.80
C CYS A 22 -7.18 -5.43 -12.42
N GLU A 23 -6.78 -6.62 -12.88
CA GLU A 23 -7.39 -7.89 -12.49
C GLU A 23 -6.39 -8.69 -11.67
N ILE A 24 -6.73 -8.94 -10.41
CA ILE A 24 -6.00 -9.89 -9.57
C ILE A 24 -6.85 -11.16 -9.55
N PRO A 25 -6.53 -12.19 -10.36
CA PRO A 25 -7.21 -13.46 -10.29
C PRO A 25 -6.81 -14.14 -8.97
N VAL A 26 -7.58 -13.88 -7.92
CA VAL A 26 -7.32 -14.39 -6.59
C VAL A 26 -7.85 -15.82 -6.49
N ARG A 27 -6.97 -16.77 -6.15
CA ARG A 27 -7.39 -18.05 -5.58
C ARG A 27 -7.23 -17.96 -4.06
N ALA A 28 -8.29 -17.53 -3.37
CA ALA A 28 -8.27 -17.43 -1.92
C ALA A 28 -8.24 -18.83 -1.30
N LYS A 29 -7.34 -19.05 -0.35
CA LYS A 29 -7.38 -20.23 0.52
C LYS A 29 -7.72 -19.76 1.93
N SER A 30 -9.00 -19.88 2.25
CA SER A 30 -9.63 -19.91 3.58
C SER A 30 -9.26 -18.83 4.60
N TYR A 31 -10.30 -18.19 5.15
CA TYR A 31 -10.22 -17.42 6.39
C TYR A 31 -9.95 -18.34 7.57
N GLU A 32 -8.83 -18.16 8.25
CA GLU A 32 -8.62 -18.73 9.57
C GLU A 32 -8.58 -17.61 10.61
N LYS A 33 -9.47 -17.69 11.60
CA LYS A 33 -9.44 -16.79 12.75
C LYS A 33 -8.29 -17.25 13.66
N PHE A 34 -7.23 -16.46 13.73
CA PHE A 34 -6.23 -16.66 14.77
C PHE A 34 -6.73 -16.01 16.07
N GLN A 35 -6.32 -16.55 17.20
CA GLN A 35 -6.78 -16.11 18.52
C GLN A 35 -6.69 -14.57 18.69
N GLN A 36 -7.53 -14.00 19.56
CA GLN A 36 -7.48 -12.59 19.99
C GLN A 36 -7.88 -11.52 18.95
N GLY A 37 -8.57 -11.89 17.86
CA GLY A 37 -9.15 -10.91 16.94
C GLY A 37 -8.23 -10.47 15.81
N THR A 38 -7.16 -11.23 15.55
CA THR A 38 -6.41 -11.13 14.29
C THR A 38 -7.03 -12.08 13.25
N TYR A 39 -7.23 -11.55 12.05
CA TYR A 39 -7.71 -12.31 10.90
C TYR A 39 -6.60 -12.35 9.86
N TYR A 40 -6.41 -13.49 9.21
CA TYR A 40 -5.50 -13.57 8.08
C TYR A 40 -6.12 -14.34 6.91
N ASP A 41 -5.60 -14.04 5.72
CA ASP A 41 -5.94 -14.70 4.46
C ASP A 41 -4.64 -14.97 3.71
N VAL A 42 -4.58 -16.09 2.99
CA VAL A 42 -3.46 -16.45 2.15
C VAL A 42 -3.92 -16.53 0.72
N LEU A 43 -3.44 -15.59 -0.08
CA LEU A 43 -3.78 -15.48 -1.49
C LEU A 43 -2.63 -15.97 -2.34
N SER A 44 -2.93 -16.82 -3.32
CA SER A 44 -2.02 -17.03 -4.44
C SER A 44 -2.43 -16.13 -5.59
N VAL A 45 -1.47 -15.33 -6.09
CA VAL A 45 -1.65 -14.41 -7.22
C VAL A 45 -0.52 -14.63 -8.24
N PRO A 46 -0.77 -14.44 -9.54
CA PRO A 46 0.31 -14.41 -10.52
C PRO A 46 1.32 -13.30 -10.19
N LYS A 47 2.62 -13.55 -10.37
CA LYS A 47 3.66 -12.53 -10.19
C LYS A 47 3.42 -11.29 -11.07
N SER A 48 2.86 -11.48 -12.26
CA SER A 48 2.49 -10.37 -13.16
C SER A 48 1.46 -9.42 -12.54
N SER A 49 0.61 -9.92 -11.63
CA SER A 49 -0.37 -9.10 -10.90
C SER A 49 0.24 -8.26 -9.77
N LEU A 50 1.53 -8.45 -9.45
CA LEU A 50 2.28 -7.56 -8.57
C LEU A 50 2.73 -6.27 -9.28
N ALA A 51 2.62 -6.20 -10.61
CA ALA A 51 2.99 -5.01 -11.36
C ALA A 51 2.03 -3.83 -11.09
N ASP A 52 2.57 -2.61 -11.13
CA ASP A 52 1.84 -1.37 -10.92
C ASP A 52 0.78 -1.15 -12.02
N LEU A 53 -0.44 -1.63 -11.78
CA LEU A 53 -1.61 -1.30 -12.57
C LEU A 53 -2.57 -0.50 -11.67
N SER A 54 -2.85 0.75 -12.03
CA SER A 54 -3.39 1.75 -11.09
C SER A 54 -4.92 1.89 -11.08
N THR A 55 -5.63 1.21 -11.98
CA THR A 55 -7.08 1.41 -12.14
C THR A 55 -7.81 0.08 -12.32
N SER A 56 -8.58 -0.33 -11.30
CA SER A 56 -9.66 -1.30 -11.45
C SER A 56 -10.98 -0.65 -11.07
N SER A 57 -12.01 -0.84 -11.90
CA SER A 57 -13.40 -0.60 -11.52
C SER A 57 -13.94 -1.64 -10.53
N GLN A 58 -13.17 -2.69 -10.20
CA GLN A 58 -13.62 -3.81 -9.37
C GLN A 58 -13.55 -3.55 -7.86
N PHE A 59 -12.88 -2.48 -7.41
CA PHE A 59 -12.66 -2.18 -5.99
C PHE A 59 -13.71 -1.22 -5.42
N ASN A 60 -14.94 -1.71 -5.25
CA ASN A 60 -16.09 -0.89 -4.86
C ASN A 60 -15.93 -0.21 -3.49
N TYR A 61 -15.36 -0.89 -2.49
CA TYR A 61 -15.20 -0.36 -1.13
C TYR A 61 -14.07 0.65 -1.08
N ALA A 62 -12.92 0.33 -1.70
CA ALA A 62 -11.82 1.27 -1.82
C ALA A 62 -12.23 2.52 -2.62
N ALA A 63 -12.97 2.38 -3.72
CA ALA A 63 -13.48 3.51 -4.49
C ALA A 63 -14.45 4.39 -3.67
N HIS A 64 -15.37 3.78 -2.92
CA HIS A 64 -16.25 4.52 -2.02
C HIS A 64 -15.47 5.29 -0.96
N PHE A 65 -14.52 4.61 -0.29
CA PHE A 65 -13.64 5.22 0.70
C PHE A 65 -12.87 6.41 0.11
N LYS A 66 -12.25 6.23 -1.06
CA LYS A 66 -11.47 7.28 -1.70
C LYS A 66 -12.31 8.53 -1.97
N ARG A 67 -13.50 8.35 -2.54
CA ARG A 67 -14.44 9.45 -2.76
C ARG A 67 -14.77 10.17 -1.45
N LYS A 68 -15.08 9.44 -0.37
CA LYS A 68 -15.39 10.02 0.94
C LYS A 68 -14.23 10.81 1.57
N VAL A 69 -12.99 10.36 1.37
CA VAL A 69 -11.81 11.11 1.84
C VAL A 69 -11.61 12.36 0.98
N GLN A 70 -11.71 12.26 -0.34
CA GLN A 70 -11.53 13.38 -1.27
C GLN A 70 -12.59 14.48 -1.11
N GLU A 71 -13.81 14.13 -0.69
CA GLU A 71 -14.86 15.08 -0.31
C GLU A 71 -14.45 15.98 0.88
N ARG A 72 -13.46 15.57 1.67
CA ARG A 72 -13.11 16.21 2.95
C ARG A 72 -11.71 16.80 3.00
N THR A 73 -10.78 16.30 2.20
CA THR A 73 -9.37 16.73 2.22
C THR A 73 -8.67 16.44 0.90
N LYS A 74 -7.57 17.16 0.65
CA LYS A 74 -6.56 16.73 -0.32
C LYS A 74 -5.80 15.51 0.21
N THR A 75 -5.34 14.65 -0.69
CA THR A 75 -4.78 13.33 -0.36
C THR A 75 -3.35 13.12 -0.86
N ASP A 76 -2.75 14.13 -1.50
CA ASP A 76 -1.37 14.06 -1.93
C ASP A 76 -0.40 14.09 -0.73
N PHE A 77 0.68 13.33 -0.86
CA PHE A 77 1.70 13.09 0.14
C PHE A 77 2.26 14.39 0.70
N LYS A 78 2.55 15.35 -0.19
CA LYS A 78 3.13 16.63 0.22
C LYS A 78 2.15 17.39 1.11
N TYR A 79 0.90 17.54 0.68
CA TYR A 79 -0.14 18.21 1.46
C TYR A 79 -0.35 17.55 2.82
N LEU A 80 -0.52 16.22 2.86
CA LEU A 80 -0.81 15.49 4.09
C LEU A 80 0.36 15.59 5.08
N LEU A 81 1.58 15.50 4.59
CA LEU A 81 2.78 15.58 5.43
C LEU A 81 2.99 17.00 5.96
N GLU A 82 2.86 18.03 5.10
CA GLU A 82 2.94 19.43 5.52
C GLU A 82 1.87 19.79 6.55
N ARG A 83 0.63 19.29 6.37
CA ARG A 83 -0.47 19.45 7.33
C ARG A 83 -0.14 18.83 8.69
N GLN A 84 0.57 17.70 8.73
CA GLN A 84 0.92 17.04 9.99
C GLN A 84 2.09 17.68 10.73
N LYS A 85 3.03 18.35 10.05
CA LYS A 85 4.24 18.93 10.68
C LYS A 85 3.97 19.74 11.95
N PRO A 86 2.95 20.63 12.03
CA PRO A 86 2.67 21.41 13.24
C PRO A 86 2.34 20.55 14.46
N PHE A 87 1.70 19.40 14.28
CA PHE A 87 1.38 18.46 15.37
C PHE A 87 2.64 17.79 15.92
N PHE A 88 3.65 17.58 15.06
CA PHE A 88 4.91 16.91 15.41
C PHE A 88 6.06 17.86 15.76
N LYS A 89 5.80 19.17 15.89
CA LYS A 89 6.86 20.19 16.14
C LYS A 89 7.70 19.93 17.41
N LYS A 90 7.13 19.24 18.41
CA LYS A 90 7.82 18.87 19.65
C LYS A 90 8.64 17.58 19.53
N PHE A 91 8.59 16.91 18.38
CA PHE A 91 9.27 15.66 18.08
C PHE A 91 10.28 15.89 16.95
N PRO A 92 11.50 16.38 17.26
CA PRO A 92 12.46 16.80 16.25
C PRO A 92 12.86 15.67 15.29
N LYS A 93 12.94 14.43 15.77
CA LYS A 93 13.21 13.24 14.94
C LYS A 93 12.11 12.92 13.93
N GLU A 94 10.84 13.18 14.27
CA GLU A 94 9.73 13.04 13.31
C GLU A 94 9.82 14.15 12.26
N THR A 95 10.04 15.39 12.70
CA THR A 95 10.17 16.54 11.81
C THR A 95 11.34 16.38 10.82
N GLU A 96 12.48 15.85 11.26
CA GLU A 96 13.63 15.54 10.39
C GLU A 96 13.27 14.52 9.32
N ARG A 97 12.57 13.43 9.68
CA ARG A 97 12.09 12.42 8.74
C ARG A 97 11.16 13.00 7.70
N PHE A 98 10.23 13.86 8.12
CA PHE A 98 9.32 14.53 7.21
C PHE A 98 10.11 15.34 6.17
N ASN A 99 11.16 16.07 6.62
CA ASN A 99 12.02 16.83 5.72
C ASN A 99 12.80 15.93 4.75
N LYS A 100 13.36 14.80 5.20
CA LYS A 100 14.08 13.85 4.33
C LYS A 100 13.16 13.25 3.26
N ALA A 101 11.93 12.89 3.64
CA ALA A 101 10.94 12.32 2.73
C ALA A 101 10.44 13.35 1.72
N LEU A 102 10.12 14.59 2.14
CA LEU A 102 9.75 15.69 1.25
C LEU A 102 10.87 16.03 0.26
N ALA A 103 12.13 15.98 0.70
CA ALA A 103 13.30 16.18 -0.15
C ALA A 103 13.63 14.97 -1.03
N LYS A 104 12.84 13.89 -0.97
CA LYS A 104 13.05 12.62 -1.70
C LYS A 104 14.45 12.01 -1.49
N LYS A 105 15.09 12.29 -0.35
CA LYS A 105 16.43 11.77 -0.02
C LYS A 105 16.40 10.30 0.40
N VAL A 106 15.29 9.88 1.00
CA VAL A 106 15.06 8.52 1.53
C VAL A 106 13.63 8.11 1.21
N GLY A 107 13.46 6.87 0.74
CA GLY A 107 12.17 6.31 0.36
C GLY A 107 11.57 6.96 -0.90
N ARG A 108 10.48 6.37 -1.39
CA ARG A 108 9.89 6.70 -2.70
C ARG A 108 8.37 6.81 -2.58
N PRO A 109 7.80 8.04 -2.55
CA PRO A 109 6.37 8.20 -2.72
C PRO A 109 5.99 7.89 -4.18
N ARG A 110 4.95 7.08 -4.37
CA ARG A 110 4.32 6.79 -5.65
C ARG A 110 2.81 6.68 -5.51
N GLN A 111 2.12 6.56 -6.64
CA GLN A 111 0.70 6.21 -6.65
C GLN A 111 0.50 4.80 -6.09
N VAL A 112 -0.67 4.58 -5.49
CA VAL A 112 -1.08 3.27 -5.01
C VAL A 112 -1.14 2.25 -6.17
N SER A 113 -0.66 1.04 -5.92
CA SER A 113 -0.63 -0.06 -6.89
C SER A 113 -1.96 -0.84 -6.93
N CYS A 114 -2.08 -1.75 -7.89
CA CYS A 114 -3.15 -2.74 -7.96
C CYS A 114 -3.30 -3.49 -6.64
N LEU A 115 -2.19 -4.07 -6.19
CA LEU A 115 -2.16 -4.94 -5.03
C LEU A 115 -2.60 -4.16 -3.79
N GLU A 116 -2.07 -2.95 -3.58
CA GLU A 116 -2.46 -2.13 -2.44
C GLU A 116 -3.94 -1.74 -2.46
N ASN A 117 -4.48 -1.42 -3.64
CA ASN A 117 -5.92 -1.16 -3.76
C ASN A 117 -6.76 -2.39 -3.47
N PHE A 118 -6.34 -3.55 -3.95
CA PHE A 118 -7.00 -4.82 -3.66
C PHE A 118 -6.97 -5.14 -2.16
N LEU A 119 -5.81 -4.97 -1.52
CA LEU A 119 -5.65 -5.19 -0.07
C LEU A 119 -6.55 -4.24 0.74
N LEU A 120 -6.58 -2.97 0.35
CA LEU A 120 -7.45 -1.98 0.97
C LEU A 120 -8.94 -2.31 0.76
N ASP A 121 -9.34 -2.68 -0.46
CA ASP A 121 -10.74 -3.07 -0.75
C ASP A 121 -11.15 -4.29 0.10
N ASN A 122 -10.26 -5.29 0.18
CA ASN A 122 -10.49 -6.48 0.99
C ASN A 122 -10.62 -6.15 2.48
N HIS A 123 -9.77 -5.26 3.00
CA HIS A 123 -9.87 -4.79 4.38
C HIS A 123 -11.20 -4.05 4.64
N LEU A 124 -11.56 -3.10 3.77
CA LEU A 124 -12.75 -2.26 3.93
C LEU A 124 -14.08 -3.00 3.74
N ARG A 125 -14.06 -4.21 3.15
CA ARG A 125 -15.24 -5.09 3.11
C ARG A 125 -15.67 -5.57 4.49
N THR A 126 -14.72 -5.72 5.40
CA THR A 126 -14.93 -6.38 6.69
C THR A 126 -14.75 -5.42 7.86
N PHE A 127 -13.86 -4.44 7.72
CA PHE A 127 -13.41 -3.57 8.81
C PHE A 127 -13.68 -2.09 8.53
N SER A 128 -13.61 -1.28 9.58
CA SER A 128 -13.78 0.18 9.48
C SER A 128 -12.63 0.81 8.69
N SER A 129 -12.89 1.93 8.02
CA SER A 129 -11.83 2.71 7.35
C SER A 129 -10.83 3.36 8.31
N GLU A 130 -11.10 3.29 9.61
CA GLU A 130 -10.25 3.82 10.69
C GLU A 130 -9.29 2.74 11.25
N THR A 131 -9.28 1.52 10.69
CA THR A 131 -8.36 0.46 11.13
C THR A 131 -7.17 0.25 10.18
N GLU A 132 -6.16 -0.46 10.68
CA GLU A 132 -4.96 -0.82 9.94
C GLU A 132 -5.01 -2.30 9.51
N PHE A 133 -4.57 -2.58 8.29
CA PHE A 133 -4.21 -3.89 7.78
C PHE A 133 -2.70 -3.96 7.62
N SER A 134 -2.19 -5.19 7.55
CA SER A 134 -0.82 -5.47 7.15
C SER A 134 -0.79 -6.69 6.21
N ALA A 135 0.25 -6.81 5.40
CA ALA A 135 0.43 -7.93 4.49
C ALA A 135 1.90 -8.20 4.25
N TYR A 136 2.24 -9.45 4.04
CA TYR A 136 3.53 -9.87 3.52
C TYR A 136 3.36 -10.35 2.09
N VAL A 137 4.21 -9.86 1.19
CA VAL A 137 4.32 -10.37 -0.17
C VAL A 137 5.49 -11.33 -0.21
N LEU A 138 5.20 -12.59 -0.50
CA LEU A 138 6.19 -13.64 -0.63
C LEU A 138 6.27 -14.12 -2.08
N THR A 139 7.47 -14.39 -2.56
CA THR A 139 7.69 -14.96 -3.89
C THR A 139 8.63 -16.15 -3.82
N ARG A 140 8.56 -17.03 -4.82
CA ARG A 140 9.49 -18.15 -4.99
C ARG A 140 10.06 -18.11 -6.40
N PHE A 141 11.35 -18.36 -6.59
CA PHE A 141 12.00 -18.19 -7.90
C PHE A 141 11.55 -19.20 -8.95
N ASP A 142 11.21 -20.41 -8.52
CA ASP A 142 10.75 -21.55 -9.33
C ASP A 142 9.23 -21.53 -9.64
N SER A 143 8.55 -20.41 -9.38
CA SER A 143 7.12 -20.29 -9.55
C SER A 143 6.75 -18.95 -10.19
N ASP A 144 5.82 -18.94 -11.12
CA ASP A 144 5.21 -17.70 -11.62
C ASP A 144 4.14 -17.14 -10.67
N GLN A 145 4.00 -17.73 -9.48
CA GLN A 145 3.09 -17.28 -8.44
C GLN A 145 3.82 -16.51 -7.34
N ALA A 146 3.11 -15.55 -6.78
CA ALA A 146 3.40 -14.93 -5.51
C ALA A 146 2.36 -15.40 -4.49
N THR A 147 2.80 -15.60 -3.26
CA THR A 147 1.91 -15.82 -2.12
C THR A 147 1.82 -14.52 -1.34
N VAL A 148 0.63 -13.97 -1.20
CA VAL A 148 0.36 -12.79 -0.38
C VAL A 148 -0.31 -13.27 0.90
N VAL A 149 0.37 -13.12 2.03
CA VAL A 149 -0.18 -13.39 3.35
C VAL A 149 -0.71 -12.08 3.91
N ILE A 150 -2.02 -11.93 3.90
CA ILE A 150 -2.72 -10.72 4.36
C ILE A 150 -3.14 -10.96 5.80
N TYR A 151 -3.00 -9.97 6.66
CA TYR A 151 -3.57 -10.02 7.99
C TYR A 151 -4.12 -8.66 8.41
N THR A 152 -5.24 -8.67 9.11
CA THR A 152 -5.82 -7.47 9.68
C THR A 152 -5.89 -7.62 11.18
N GLN A 153 -5.46 -6.58 11.88
CA GLN A 153 -5.62 -6.47 13.33
C GLN A 153 -6.83 -5.60 13.65
N LEU A 154 -7.67 -6.07 14.57
CA LEU A 154 -8.86 -5.36 15.01
C LEU A 154 -8.59 -4.21 16.00
N LYS A 155 -7.38 -4.10 16.56
CA LYS A 155 -7.04 -3.09 17.57
C LYS A 155 -5.67 -2.45 17.33
N ASN A 156 -5.69 -1.11 17.35
CA ASN A 156 -4.59 -0.14 17.40
C ASN A 156 -3.15 -0.71 17.33
N GLY A 157 -2.55 -0.64 16.14
CA GLY A 157 -1.22 -0.06 15.96
C GLY A 157 0.01 -0.89 16.28
N THR A 158 -0.03 -2.22 16.24
CA THR A 158 1.20 -3.02 16.36
C THR A 158 1.42 -3.92 15.15
N VAL A 159 2.24 -3.47 14.22
CA VAL A 159 2.57 -4.09 12.92
C VAL A 159 3.10 -5.55 13.01
N ALA A 160 3.40 -6.08 14.19
CA ALA A 160 3.92 -7.43 14.39
C ALA A 160 2.99 -8.29 15.26
N ASP A 161 2.17 -9.14 14.63
CA ASP A 161 1.52 -10.25 15.33
C ASP A 161 2.39 -11.51 15.23
N THR A 162 2.86 -12.02 16.38
CA THR A 162 3.78 -13.16 16.48
C THR A 162 3.33 -14.39 15.67
N PRO A 163 2.04 -14.79 15.66
CA PRO A 163 1.57 -15.90 14.84
C PRO A 163 1.74 -15.69 13.34
N VAL A 164 1.48 -14.48 12.84
CA VAL A 164 1.64 -14.18 11.41
C VAL A 164 3.12 -14.19 11.04
N MET A 165 3.98 -13.63 11.91
CA MET A 165 5.43 -13.71 11.70
C MET A 165 5.91 -15.16 11.67
N ASN A 166 5.39 -16.04 12.53
CA ASN A 166 5.71 -17.46 12.50
C ASN A 166 5.25 -18.15 11.22
N LEU A 167 4.08 -17.79 10.69
CA LEU A 167 3.58 -18.30 9.41
C LEU A 167 4.51 -17.88 8.26
N VAL A 168 4.88 -16.60 8.19
CA VAL A 168 5.80 -16.05 7.18
C VAL A 168 7.17 -16.70 7.28
N GLU A 169 7.69 -16.90 8.49
CA GLU A 169 8.94 -17.62 8.73
C GLU A 169 8.85 -19.08 8.29
N GLY A 170 7.69 -19.72 8.46
CA GLY A 170 7.40 -21.05 7.93
C GLY A 170 7.53 -21.12 6.41
N TYR A 171 6.95 -20.16 5.68
CA TYR A 171 7.14 -20.03 4.23
C TYR A 171 8.60 -19.78 3.86
N ARG A 172 9.31 -18.91 4.60
CA ARG A 172 10.72 -18.62 4.36
C ARG A 172 11.59 -19.88 4.47
N LYS A 173 11.33 -20.71 5.48
CA LYS A 173 12.00 -22.03 5.65
C LYS A 173 11.70 -23.01 4.51
N GLN A 174 10.60 -22.81 3.79
CA GLN A 174 10.24 -23.58 2.59
C GLN A 174 10.79 -22.96 1.28
N GLY A 175 11.72 -22.01 1.37
CA GLY A 175 12.39 -21.41 0.22
C GLY A 175 11.68 -20.20 -0.39
N TRP A 176 10.64 -19.67 0.25
CA TRP A 176 10.04 -18.41 -0.17
C TRP A 176 10.89 -17.20 0.26
N ASN A 177 10.94 -16.17 -0.58
CA ASN A 177 11.51 -14.87 -0.27
C ASN A 177 10.41 -13.93 0.20
N VAL A 178 10.69 -13.13 1.24
CA VAL A 178 9.78 -12.07 1.68
C VAL A 178 10.18 -10.77 0.97
N GLU A 179 9.41 -10.38 -0.04
CA GLU A 179 9.70 -9.21 -0.88
C GLU A 179 9.37 -7.91 -0.13
N SER A 180 8.17 -7.85 0.43
CA SER A 180 7.66 -6.63 1.04
C SER A 180 6.79 -6.94 2.25
N HIS A 181 6.87 -6.06 3.24
CA HIS A 181 5.80 -5.85 4.20
C HIS A 181 5.01 -4.61 3.77
N ILE A 182 3.68 -4.69 3.80
CA ILE A 182 2.76 -3.62 3.39
C ILE A 182 1.82 -3.35 4.56
N HIS A 183 1.58 -2.09 4.93
CA HIS A 183 0.46 -1.72 5.79
C HIS A 183 -0.16 -0.39 5.37
N ASN A 184 -1.34 -0.07 5.91
CA ASN A 184 -1.98 1.22 5.66
C ASN A 184 -1.93 2.16 6.84
N HIS A 185 -1.96 3.46 6.52
CA HIS A 185 -2.26 4.54 7.46
C HIS A 185 -3.67 5.08 7.15
N PRO A 186 -4.65 4.88 8.05
CA PRO A 186 -6.03 5.30 7.82
C PRO A 186 -6.22 6.81 8.03
N PHE A 187 -7.40 7.31 7.64
CA PHE A 187 -7.84 8.68 7.90
C PHE A 187 -8.80 8.71 9.10
N PHE A 188 -8.48 9.52 10.11
CA PHE A 188 -9.25 9.65 11.35
C PHE A 188 -9.97 11.00 11.43
N PHE A 189 -11.06 11.17 10.67
CA PHE A 189 -11.78 12.46 10.63
C PHE A 189 -12.43 12.87 11.96
N LYS A 190 -12.61 11.93 12.89
CA LYS A 190 -13.18 12.18 14.23
C LYS A 190 -12.09 12.28 15.31
N ASN A 191 -10.82 12.43 14.94
CA ASN A 191 -9.74 12.56 15.91
C ASN A 191 -9.94 13.81 16.80
N PRO A 192 -10.06 13.68 18.14
CA PRO A 192 -10.26 14.83 19.04
C PRO A 192 -9.08 15.82 19.05
N TYR A 193 -7.90 15.41 18.57
CA TYR A 193 -6.73 16.27 18.48
C TYR A 193 -6.67 17.08 17.16
N GLY A 194 -7.64 16.93 16.26
CA GLY A 194 -7.75 17.68 15.01
C GLY A 194 -6.86 17.18 13.87
N ASP A 195 -5.98 16.21 14.11
CA ASP A 195 -5.20 15.56 13.05
C ASP A 195 -5.98 14.41 12.40
N ILE A 196 -6.32 14.54 11.11
CA ILE A 196 -7.02 13.47 10.37
C ILE A 196 -6.10 12.31 9.91
N ALA A 197 -4.83 12.29 10.30
CA ALA A 197 -3.83 11.31 9.89
C ALA A 197 -3.68 11.14 8.37
N GLY A 198 -3.54 9.89 7.89
CA GLY A 198 -3.52 9.53 6.47
C GLY A 198 -2.22 9.79 5.71
N THR A 199 -1.12 10.20 6.37
CA THR A 199 0.17 10.27 5.67
C THR A 199 0.65 8.87 5.31
N ILE A 200 1.57 8.77 4.36
CA ILE A 200 2.20 7.52 3.98
C ILE A 200 3.59 7.37 4.58
N LEU A 201 4.01 8.28 5.47
CA LEU A 201 5.34 8.22 6.06
C LEU A 201 5.35 7.27 7.27
N PRO A 202 6.25 6.27 7.32
CA PRO A 202 6.38 5.39 8.47
C PRO A 202 6.62 6.15 9.78
N SER A 203 5.88 5.78 10.83
CA SER A 203 6.11 6.24 12.20
C SER A 203 7.41 5.69 12.79
N SER A 204 7.79 6.14 13.98
CA SER A 204 8.95 5.55 14.69
C SER A 204 8.76 4.05 14.95
N ALA A 205 7.54 3.66 15.36
CA ALA A 205 7.20 2.27 15.65
C ALA A 205 7.23 1.39 14.39
N ASP A 206 6.81 1.95 13.24
CA ASP A 206 6.91 1.27 11.95
C ASP A 206 8.38 0.99 11.61
N LEU A 207 9.26 1.99 11.76
CA LEU A 207 10.69 1.85 11.47
C LEU A 207 11.37 0.80 12.35
N ASP A 208 11.09 0.80 13.65
CA ASP A 208 11.63 -0.22 14.56
C ASP A 208 11.17 -1.62 14.15
N THR A 209 9.89 -1.75 13.75
CA THR A 209 9.35 -2.99 13.22
C THR A 209 10.07 -3.43 11.94
N TYR A 210 10.30 -2.52 11.00
CA TYR A 210 10.97 -2.84 9.74
C TYR A 210 12.43 -3.22 9.93
N LYS A 211 13.15 -2.58 10.85
CA LYS A 211 14.51 -2.99 11.22
C LYS A 211 14.53 -4.41 11.77
N HIS A 212 13.60 -4.71 12.68
CA HIS A 212 13.46 -6.05 13.23
C HIS A 212 13.14 -7.08 12.14
N GLN A 213 12.12 -6.84 11.32
CA GLN A 213 11.72 -7.74 10.22
C GLN A 213 12.81 -7.87 9.14
N GLY A 214 13.56 -6.81 8.87
CA GLY A 214 14.72 -6.84 7.98
C GLY A 214 15.81 -7.75 8.54
N ALA A 215 16.03 -7.75 9.85
CA ALA A 215 16.98 -8.64 10.51
C ALA A 215 16.50 -10.10 10.54
N THR A 216 15.24 -10.35 10.86
CA THR A 216 14.69 -11.70 11.10
C THR A 216 14.12 -12.35 9.84
N LEU A 217 13.17 -11.71 9.17
CA LEU A 217 12.47 -12.23 7.99
C LEU A 217 13.16 -11.88 6.66
N LYS A 218 14.16 -11.01 6.70
CA LYS A 218 14.91 -10.53 5.51
C LYS A 218 14.03 -9.81 4.48
N ILE A 219 12.99 -9.10 4.93
CA ILE A 219 12.14 -8.29 4.04
C ILE A 219 12.99 -7.35 3.18
N ARG A 220 12.69 -7.20 1.89
CA ARG A 220 13.46 -6.31 0.99
C ARG A 220 12.97 -4.87 1.00
N SER A 221 11.69 -4.68 1.28
CA SER A 221 11.05 -3.37 1.34
C SER A 221 9.93 -3.34 2.36
N ALA A 222 9.63 -2.12 2.82
CA ALA A 222 8.47 -1.79 3.61
C ALA A 222 7.64 -0.76 2.85
N ILE A 223 6.32 -0.94 2.86
CA ILE A 223 5.39 -0.19 2.03
C ILE A 223 4.26 0.33 2.92
N VAL A 224 4.08 1.65 2.94
CA VAL A 224 3.00 2.29 3.69
C VAL A 224 2.07 2.98 2.70
N THR A 225 0.80 2.60 2.69
CA THR A 225 -0.21 3.17 1.80
C THR A 225 -1.31 3.90 2.56
N ASN A 226 -1.92 4.92 1.98
CA ASN A 226 -3.16 5.51 2.50
C ASN A 226 -4.35 5.26 1.56
N GLY A 227 -4.16 4.38 0.56
CA GLY A 227 -5.13 4.12 -0.50
C GLY A 227 -5.10 5.11 -1.67
N PHE A 228 -4.32 6.19 -1.60
CA PHE A 228 -4.12 7.14 -2.70
C PHE A 228 -2.69 7.10 -3.21
N GLU A 229 -1.76 7.28 -2.28
CA GLU A 229 -0.35 7.20 -2.52
C GLU A 229 0.27 6.18 -1.59
N THR A 230 1.55 5.90 -1.83
CA THR A 230 2.29 4.87 -1.13
C THR A 230 3.73 5.27 -1.02
N PHE A 231 4.31 5.04 0.15
CA PHE A 231 5.71 5.27 0.41
C PHE A 231 6.43 3.92 0.46
N VAL A 232 7.38 3.73 -0.44
CA VAL A 232 8.22 2.53 -0.46
C VAL A 232 9.56 2.88 0.19
N LEU A 233 9.95 2.09 1.18
CA LEU A 233 11.25 2.18 1.84
C LEU A 233 12.00 0.87 1.62
N TYR A 234 13.18 0.92 1.02
CA TYR A 234 13.99 -0.29 0.82
C TYR A 234 14.79 -0.63 2.08
N ARG A 235 15.13 -1.90 2.27
CA ARG A 235 15.81 -2.38 3.50
C ARG A 235 17.10 -1.61 3.82
N ASN A 236 17.88 -1.24 2.82
CA ASN A 236 19.11 -0.46 2.98
C ASN A 236 18.86 1.02 3.38
N GLU A 237 17.59 1.42 3.48
CA GLU A 237 17.15 2.76 3.88
C GLU A 237 16.50 2.78 5.27
N PHE A 238 16.24 1.64 5.91
CA PHE A 238 15.53 1.55 7.19
C PHE A 238 16.18 2.38 8.32
N ASP A 239 17.50 2.50 8.32
CA ASP A 239 18.25 3.31 9.30
C ASP A 239 18.51 4.75 8.86
N ARG A 240 18.11 5.12 7.64
CA ARG A 240 18.44 6.42 7.03
C ARG A 240 17.31 7.43 7.09
N LEU A 241 16.06 6.95 7.20
CA LEU A 241 14.89 7.80 7.39
C LEU A 241 14.90 8.32 8.81
#